data_AF-A0A957FKV3-F1
#
_entry.id   AF-A0A957FKV3-F1
#
_cell.length_a   1.000
_cell.length_b   1.000
_cell.length_c   1.000
_cell.angle_alpha   90.00
_cell.angle_beta   90.00
_cell.angle_gamma   90.00
#
_symmetry.space_group_name_H-M   'P 1'
#
loop_
_entity.id
_entity.type
_entity.pdbx_description
1 polymer ?
#
loop_
_entity_poly.entity_id
_entity_poly.type
_entity_poly.pdbx_seq_one_letter_code
_entity_poly.pdbx_strand_id
1 'polypeptide(L)' 'MIDLLLRNVLIEGEPTLVDVAVDEGVIVDRGLYMNFAARQEIDGNGRFLTPSFIESHLHLDIALMNDW' A
#
# COMPACT_ATOMS: atom_id res chain seq x y z
N MET A 1 5.11 4.96 -17.11
CA MET A 1 4.89 3.62 -16.54
C MET A 1 5.20 3.76 -15.09
N ILE A 2 4.28 3.37 -14.20
CA ILE A 2 4.44 3.50 -12.75
C ILE A 2 5.00 2.21 -12.15
N ASP A 3 5.50 2.27 -10.93
CA ASP A 3 6.02 1.09 -10.23
C ASP A 3 4.92 0.10 -9.80
N LEU A 4 3.86 0.58 -9.15
CA LEU A 4 2.82 -0.28 -8.55
C LEU A 4 1.42 0.30 -8.75
N LEU A 5 0.48 -0.56 -9.13
CA LEU A 5 -0.95 -0.26 -9.14
C LEU A 5 -1.70 -1.28 -8.27
N LEU A 6 -2.27 -0.79 -7.18
CA LEU A 6 -3.17 -1.56 -6.32
C LEU A 6 -4.59 -1.41 -6.86
N ARG A 7 -5.24 -2.52 -7.23
CA ARG A 7 -6.60 -2.53 -7.79
C ARG A 7 -7.65 -2.86 -6.74
N ASN A 8 -8.87 -2.34 -6.90
CA ASN A 8 -10.06 -2.78 -6.17
C ASN A 8 -9.88 -2.84 -4.64
N VAL A 9 -9.26 -1.82 -4.04
CA VAL A 9 -9.06 -1.71 -2.60
C VAL A 9 -10.12 -0.83 -1.95
N LEU A 10 -10.48 -1.14 -0.70
CA LEU A 10 -11.29 -0.26 0.13
C LEU A 10 -10.37 0.67 0.92
N ILE A 11 -10.62 1.98 0.90
CA ILE A 11 -9.88 2.97 1.69
C ILE A 11 -10.87 3.70 2.60
N GLU A 12 -10.41 4.11 3.79
CA GLU A 12 -11.24 4.87 4.72
C GLU A 12 -11.74 6.17 4.07
N GLY A 13 -13.04 6.43 4.19
CA GLY A 13 -13.69 7.62 3.63
C GLY A 13 -14.10 7.53 2.16
N GLU A 14 -13.67 6.50 1.43
CA GLU A 14 -14.14 6.26 0.06
C GLU A 14 -15.44 5.42 0.07
N PRO A 15 -16.47 5.79 -0.72
CA PRO A 15 -17.76 5.09 -0.72
C PRO A 15 -17.73 3.76 -1.47
N THR A 16 -16.69 3.51 -2.26
CA THR A 16 -16.54 2.34 -3.15
C THR A 16 -15.10 1.85 -3.18
N LEU A 17 -14.87 0.70 -3.80
CA LEU A 17 -13.51 0.24 -4.10
C LEU A 17 -12.84 1.16 -5.12
N VAL A 18 -11.55 1.41 -4.95
CA VAL A 18 -10.73 2.27 -5.82
C VAL A 18 -9.42 1.59 -6.18
N ASP A 19 -8.72 2.17 -7.15
CA ASP A 19 -7.33 1.87 -7.48
C ASP A 19 -6.40 2.92 -6.83
N VAL A 20 -5.17 2.53 -6.51
CA VAL A 20 -4.11 3.41 -5.98
C VAL A 20 -2.83 3.22 -6.77
N ALA A 21 -2.32 4.31 -7.33
CA ALA A 21 -1.08 4.34 -8.09
C ALA A 21 0.09 4.78 -7.21
N VAL A 22 1.20 4.05 -7.28
CA VAL A 22 2.45 4.36 -6.59
C VAL A 22 3.60 4.39 -7.60
N ASP A 23 4.40 5.45 -7.51
CA ASP A 23 5.59 5.64 -8.35
C ASP A 23 6.72 6.24 -7.51
N GLU A 24 7.93 5.72 -7.65
CA GLU A 24 9.12 6.17 -6.90
C GLU A 24 8.90 6.26 -5.37
N GLY A 25 8.09 5.34 -4.83
CA GLY A 25 7.77 5.27 -3.39
C GLY A 25 6.71 6.26 -2.91
N VAL A 26 6.02 6.96 -3.81
CA VAL A 26 4.99 7.97 -3.48
C VAL A 26 3.64 7.56 -4.07
N ILE A 27 2.56 7.77 -3.33
CA ILE A 27 1.19 7.66 -3.87
C ILE A 27 0.98 8.83 -4.83
N VAL A 28 0.88 8.56 -6.12
CA VAL A 28 0.76 9.59 -7.16
C VAL A 28 -0.69 9.87 -7.56
N ASP A 29 -1.60 8.91 -7.38
CA ASP A 29 -3.02 9.07 -7.68
C ASP A 29 -3.89 8.03 -6.96
N ARG A 30 -5.19 8.31 -6.78
CA ARG A 30 -6.21 7.32 -6.38
C ARG A 30 -7.57 7.58 -7.04
N GLY A 31 -8.32 6.54 -7.40
CA GLY A 31 -9.62 6.69 -8.03
C GLY A 31 -10.15 5.45 -8.72
N LEU A 32 -11.28 5.58 -9.42
CA LEU A 32 -11.92 4.45 -10.11
C LEU A 32 -11.29 4.16 -11.48
N TYR A 33 -11.15 2.88 -11.82
CA TYR A 33 -10.82 2.39 -13.17
C TYR A 33 -9.57 3.04 -13.78
N MET A 34 -8.47 3.09 -13.02
CA MET A 34 -7.26 3.78 -13.46
C MET A 34 -6.61 3.09 -14.65
N ASN A 35 -6.14 3.88 -15.61
CA ASN A 35 -5.48 3.37 -16.81
C ASN A 35 -3.99 3.72 -16.82
N PHE A 36 -3.27 3.25 -15.81
CA PHE A 36 -1.81 3.33 -15.78
C PHE A 36 -1.20 2.01 -16.25
N ALA A 37 -0.16 2.09 -17.09
CA ALA A 37 0.75 0.97 -17.28
C ALA A 37 1.66 0.87 -16.04
N ALA A 38 1.55 -0.22 -15.28
CA ALA A 38 2.34 -0.45 -14.08
C ALA A 38 3.33 -1.60 -14.26
N ARG A 39 4.49 -1.51 -13.62
CA ARG A 39 5.46 -2.62 -13.55
C ARG A 39 4.89 -3.79 -12.75
N GLN A 40 4.13 -3.51 -11.70
CA GLN A 40 3.40 -4.50 -10.92
C GLN A 40 1.96 -4.07 -10.70
N GLU A 41 1.03 -5.00 -10.92
CA GLU A 41 -0.37 -4.85 -10.52
C GLU A 41 -0.70 -5.87 -9.43
N ILE A 42 -1.44 -5.45 -8.42
CA ILE A 42 -1.93 -6.32 -7.35
C ILE A 42 -3.43 -6.06 -7.18
N ASP A 43 -4.25 -7.10 -7.29
CA ASP A 43 -5.68 -7.01 -6.99
C ASP A 43 -5.93 -7.16 -5.48
N GLY A 44 -6.47 -6.11 -4.88
CA GLY A 44 -6.88 -6.06 -3.49
C GLY A 44 -8.10 -6.92 -3.17
N ASN A 45 -8.87 -7.36 -4.17
CA ASN A 45 -10.06 -8.19 -3.99
C ASN A 45 -11.07 -7.62 -2.98
N GLY A 46 -11.24 -6.29 -2.97
CA GLY A 46 -12.12 -5.58 -2.05
C GLY A 46 -11.60 -5.49 -0.61
N ARG A 47 -10.35 -5.89 -0.35
CA ARG A 47 -9.75 -5.78 0.99
C ARG A 47 -9.42 -4.33 1.32
N PHE A 48 -9.34 -4.08 2.63
CA PHE A 48 -8.99 -2.78 3.16
C PHE A 48 -7.51 -2.46 2.95
N LEU A 49 -7.23 -1.34 2.29
CA LEU A 49 -5.91 -0.75 2.20
C LEU A 49 -5.81 0.35 3.26
N THR A 50 -4.86 0.16 4.17
CA THR A 50 -4.52 1.10 5.24
C THR A 50 -3.11 1.61 5.01
N PRO A 51 -2.76 2.81 5.51
CA PRO A 51 -1.37 3.13 5.80
C PRO A 51 -0.72 2.01 6.61
N SER A 52 0.59 1.85 6.46
CA SER A 52 1.37 0.90 7.28
C SER A 52 1.22 1.24 8.76
N PHE A 53 1.27 0.22 9.62
CA PHE A 53 1.31 0.43 11.05
C PHE A 53 2.62 1.10 11.47
N ILE A 54 2.54 1.96 12.49
CA ILE A 54 3.70 2.58 13.14
C ILE A 54 3.82 1.92 14.51
N GLU A 55 4.88 1.13 14.70
CA GLU A 55 5.31 0.69 16.02
C GLU A 55 6.04 1.84 16.69
N SER A 56 5.43 2.43 17.72
CA SER A 56 5.92 3.65 18.34
C SER A 56 7.09 3.41 19.27
N HIS A 57 7.22 2.20 19.82
CA HIS A 57 8.28 1.89 20.77
C HIS A 57 8.70 0.43 20.67
N LEU A 58 9.92 0.21 20.17
CA LEU A 58 10.53 -1.11 20.09
C LEU A 58 12.01 -1.05 20.48
N HIS A 59 12.45 -1.98 21.32
CA HIS A 59 13.87 -2.17 21.65
C HIS A 59 14.50 -3.23 20.73
N LEU A 60 14.82 -2.82 19.50
CA LEU A 60 15.47 -3.69 18.52
C LEU A 60 16.91 -4.04 18.91
N ASP A 61 17.58 -3.16 19.66
CA ASP A 61 18.89 -3.39 20.25
C ASP A 61 18.88 -4.66 21.12
N ILE A 62 17.94 -4.79 22.06
CA ILE A 62 17.83 -5.99 22.90
C ILE A 62 17.37 -7.19 22.08
N ALA A 63 16.41 -6.98 21.18
CA ALA A 63 15.81 -8.08 20.40
C ALA A 63 16.81 -8.77 19.45
N LEU A 64 17.79 -8.03 18.91
CA LEU A 64 18.73 -8.52 17.91
C LEU A 64 20.14 -8.81 18.48
N MET A 65 20.36 -8.64 19.78
CA MET A 65 21.67 -8.86 20.42
C MET A 65 21.93 -10.28 20.90
N ASN A 66 20.97 -11.20 20.80
CA ASN A 66 21.16 -12.56 21.30
C ASN A 66 21.45 -13.54 20.15
N ASP A 67 22.49 -14.37 20.31
CA ASP A 67 22.95 -15.37 19.33
C ASP A 67 22.12 -16.68 19.32
N TRP A 68 20.87 -16.67 19.78
CA TRP A 68 20.05 -17.88 19.80
C TRP A 68 19.30 -18.12 18.48
#